data_AF-M4VIH2-F1
#
_entry.id   AF-M4VIH2-F1
#
_cell.length_a   1.000
_cell.length_b   1.000
_cell.length_c   1.000
_cell.angle_alpha   90.00
_cell.angle_beta   90.00
_cell.angle_gamma   90.00
#
_symmetry.space_group_name_H-M   'P 1'
#
loop_
_entity.id
_entity.type
_entity.pdbx_description
1 polymer ?
#
loop_
_entity_poly.entity_id
_entity_poly.type
_entity_poly.pdbx_seq_one_letter_code
_entity_poly.pdbx_strand_id
1 'polypeptide(L)'
;MSRRCTVTGKGVMTGNNVSHAKNRTRRRFLPSVKRTGMFSDILGRFVDVKLSVNGIRTIEHNGGLDAYLLDTAKTKLDPKLRAYRRTLDKKVSDGAVSPVKFEKKAMPKGKKGNISARLLKKKAAKAAAAK
;
A
#
# COMPACT_ATOMS: atom_id res chain seq x y z
N MET A 1 -1.86 15.33 -19.30
CA MET A 1 -2.28 14.17 -18.47
C MET A 1 -1.86 14.34 -17.02
N SER A 2 -2.78 14.19 -16.05
CA SER A 2 -2.45 14.17 -14.63
C SER A 2 -1.72 12.87 -14.25
N ARG A 3 -0.48 12.97 -13.77
CA ARG A 3 0.31 11.84 -13.23
C ARG A 3 -0.15 11.53 -11.80
N ARG A 4 -1.34 10.96 -11.65
CA ARG A 4 -1.89 10.50 -10.37
C ARG A 4 -2.08 8.99 -10.36
N CYS A 5 -1.74 8.35 -9.24
CA CYS A 5 -2.05 6.95 -9.00
C CYS A 5 -3.51 6.81 -8.55
N THR A 6 -4.24 5.88 -9.16
CA THR A 6 -5.66 5.59 -8.88
C THR A 6 -5.90 4.95 -7.51
N VAL A 7 -4.96 4.12 -7.04
CA VAL A 7 -5.08 3.38 -5.78
C VAL A 7 -4.67 4.24 -4.59
N THR A 8 -3.52 4.91 -4.69
CA THR A 8 -2.91 5.65 -3.56
C THR A 8 -3.09 7.16 -3.64
N GLY A 9 -3.66 7.69 -4.73
CA GLY A 9 -3.82 9.14 -4.93
C GLY A 9 -2.51 9.91 -5.11
N LYS A 10 -1.34 9.26 -5.07
CA LYS A 10 -0.02 9.90 -5.18
C LYS A 10 0.05 10.76 -6.44
N GLY A 11 0.26 12.06 -6.25
CA GLY A 11 0.32 13.06 -7.30
C GLY A 11 1.68 13.72 -7.43
N VAL A 12 1.75 14.70 -8.32
CA VAL A 12 2.93 15.55 -8.50
C VAL A 12 3.07 16.46 -7.28
N MET A 13 4.28 16.53 -6.74
CA MET A 13 4.63 17.48 -5.69
C MET A 13 5.52 18.57 -6.28
N THR A 14 5.32 19.81 -5.90
CA THR A 14 6.18 20.93 -6.25
C THR A 14 7.13 21.23 -5.09
N GLY A 15 8.35 21.64 -5.40
CA GLY A 15 9.28 22.08 -4.37
C GLY A 15 10.49 22.77 -4.99
N ASN A 16 11.54 22.94 -4.20
CA ASN A 16 12.77 23.58 -4.63
C ASN A 16 13.91 22.57 -4.70
N ASN A 17 14.86 22.81 -5.60
CA ASN A 17 16.23 22.37 -5.43
C ASN A 17 16.94 23.43 -4.58
N VAL A 18 17.68 23.02 -3.55
CA VAL A 18 18.36 23.93 -2.64
C VAL A 18 19.84 23.59 -2.72
N SER A 19 20.66 24.55 -3.15
CA SER A 19 22.12 24.38 -3.17
C SER A 19 22.71 24.53 -1.76
N HIS A 20 23.99 24.20 -1.60
CA HIS A 20 24.72 24.45 -0.35
C HIS A 20 24.72 25.94 0.04
N ALA A 21 24.73 26.84 -0.95
CA ALA A 21 24.57 28.29 -0.75
C ALA A 21 23.12 28.73 -0.49
N LYS A 22 22.18 27.78 -0.33
CA LYS A 22 20.73 28.01 -0.16
C LYS A 22 20.03 28.71 -1.33
N ASN A 23 20.61 28.68 -2.53
CA ASN A 23 19.91 29.16 -3.74
C ASN A 23 18.78 28.18 -4.09
N ARG A 24 17.56 28.71 -4.21
CA ARG A 24 16.33 27.92 -4.41
C ARG A 24 15.86 28.00 -5.85
N THR A 25 15.88 26.89 -6.58
CA THR A 25 15.31 26.79 -7.94
C THR A 25 14.08 25.89 -7.95
N ARG A 26 13.01 26.27 -8.67
CA ARG A 26 11.74 25.52 -8.68
C ARG A 26 11.90 24.19 -9.42
N ARG A 27 11.44 23.09 -8.84
CA ARG A 27 11.35 21.77 -9.50
C ARG A 27 10.03 21.05 -9.21
N ARG A 28 9.73 20.05 -10.02
CA ARG A 28 8.57 19.16 -9.87
C ARG A 28 9.04 17.74 -9.55
N PHE A 29 8.49 17.14 -8.51
CA PHE A 29 8.70 15.74 -8.15
C PHE A 29 7.58 14.90 -8.76
N LEU A 30 7.94 14.07 -9.73
CA LEU A 30 6.99 13.25 -10.46
C LEU A 30 6.94 11.84 -9.84
N PRO A 31 5.74 11.32 -9.51
CA PRO A 31 5.62 9.94 -9.08
C PRO A 31 5.84 8.97 -10.26
N SER A 32 6.34 7.77 -9.95
CA SER A 32 6.58 6.68 -10.91
C SER A 32 5.26 6.02 -11.38
N VAL A 33 4.42 6.76 -12.11
CA VAL A 33 3.11 6.27 -12.57
C VAL A 33 3.22 5.62 -13.94
N LYS A 34 2.81 4.35 -14.05
CA LYS A 34 2.75 3.58 -15.30
C LYS A 34 1.34 3.02 -15.49
N ARG A 35 0.96 2.71 -16.74
CA ARG A 35 -0.26 1.93 -17.02
C ARG A 35 0.13 0.46 -16.91
N THR A 36 -0.55 -0.29 -16.05
CA THR A 36 -0.26 -1.69 -15.81
C THR A 36 -1.58 -2.42 -15.60
N GLY A 37 -1.73 -3.57 -16.25
CA GLY A 37 -2.86 -4.47 -16.05
C GLY A 37 -2.62 -5.33 -14.81
N MET A 38 -3.60 -5.36 -13.90
CA MET A 38 -3.60 -6.28 -12.76
C MET A 38 -4.71 -7.32 -12.97
N PHE A 39 -4.42 -8.57 -12.67
CA PHE A 39 -5.41 -9.64 -12.77
C PHE A 39 -6.42 -9.56 -11.60
N SER A 40 -7.68 -9.82 -11.91
CA SER A 40 -8.78 -9.93 -10.94
C SER A 40 -9.32 -11.35 -10.98
N ASP A 41 -9.27 -12.05 -9.84
CA ASP A 41 -9.64 -13.46 -9.72
C ASP A 41 -11.15 -13.63 -9.82
N ILE A 42 -11.93 -12.72 -9.24
CA ILE A 42 -13.40 -12.76 -9.26
C ILE A 42 -13.94 -12.41 -10.65
N LEU A 43 -13.27 -11.49 -11.36
CA LEU A 43 -13.70 -11.09 -12.71
C LEU A 43 -13.15 -12.00 -13.81
N GLY A 44 -12.03 -12.69 -13.58
CA GLY A 44 -11.34 -13.52 -14.57
C GLY A 44 -10.69 -12.71 -15.71
N ARG A 45 -10.37 -11.43 -15.48
CA ARG A 45 -9.81 -10.54 -16.52
C ARG A 45 -8.77 -9.59 -15.96
N PHE A 46 -7.92 -9.09 -16.86
CA PHE A 46 -7.00 -8.00 -16.55
C PHE A 46 -7.74 -6.67 -16.47
N VAL A 47 -7.42 -5.89 -15.43
CA VAL A 47 -7.93 -4.54 -15.22
C VAL A 47 -6.79 -3.55 -15.42
N ASP A 48 -6.91 -2.73 -16.46
CA ASP A 48 -5.91 -1.72 -16.78
C ASP A 48 -6.04 -0.47 -15.92
N VAL A 49 -5.02 -0.23 -15.08
CA VAL A 49 -5.04 0.90 -14.15
C VAL A 49 -3.73 1.68 -14.20
N LYS A 50 -3.81 2.99 -13.95
CA LYS A 50 -2.63 3.84 -13.69
C LYS A 50 -2.15 3.63 -12.26
N LEU A 51 -1.02 2.95 -12.11
CA LEU A 51 -0.45 2.59 -10.81
C LEU A 51 0.93 3.20 -10.63
N SER A 52 1.22 3.54 -9.38
CA SER A 52 2.59 3.81 -8.94
C SER A 52 3.17 2.55 -8.31
N VAL A 53 4.50 2.47 -8.18
CA VAL A 53 5.17 1.34 -7.52
C VAL A 53 4.65 1.13 -6.10
N ASN A 54 4.34 2.21 -5.39
CA ASN A 54 3.70 2.10 -4.07
C ASN A 54 2.27 1.55 -4.14
N GLY A 55 1.53 1.87 -5.19
CA GLY A 55 0.19 1.31 -5.41
C GLY A 55 0.23 -0.20 -5.63
N ILE A 56 1.20 -0.68 -6.41
CA ILE A 56 1.41 -2.13 -6.63
C ILE A 56 1.69 -2.81 -5.28
N ARG A 57 2.63 -2.26 -4.49
CA ARG A 57 2.96 -2.79 -3.16
C ARG A 57 1.77 -2.82 -2.20
N THR A 58 0.90 -1.81 -2.22
CA THR A 58 -0.32 -1.80 -1.39
C THR A 58 -1.31 -2.88 -1.82
N ILE A 59 -1.48 -3.09 -3.13
CA ILE A 59 -2.37 -4.14 -3.66
C ILE A 59 -1.86 -5.52 -3.26
N GLU A 60 -0.56 -5.79 -3.45
CA GLU A 60 0.06 -7.07 -3.10
C GLU A 60 0.00 -7.33 -1.59
N HIS A 61 0.27 -6.31 -0.77
CA HIS A 61 0.15 -6.42 0.69
C HIS A 61 -1.28 -6.79 1.14
N ASN A 62 -2.29 -6.33 0.41
CA ASN A 62 -3.69 -6.65 0.72
C ASN A 62 -4.15 -7.98 0.13
N GLY A 63 -3.30 -8.71 -0.58
CA GLY A 63 -3.63 -10.01 -1.16
C GLY A 63 -4.33 -9.94 -2.51
N GLY A 64 -4.10 -8.87 -3.29
CA GLY A 64 -4.61 -8.74 -4.66
C GLY A 64 -5.59 -7.58 -4.84
N LEU A 65 -6.00 -7.37 -6.10
CA LEU A 65 -6.83 -6.23 -6.50
C LEU A 65 -8.24 -6.32 -5.90
N ASP A 66 -8.83 -7.51 -5.90
CA ASP A 66 -10.19 -7.73 -5.41
C ASP A 66 -10.27 -7.57 -3.89
N ALA A 67 -9.31 -8.14 -3.17
CA ALA A 67 -9.19 -7.98 -1.73
C ALA A 67 -9.04 -6.50 -1.33
N TYR A 68 -8.22 -5.74 -2.07
CA TYR A 68 -8.07 -4.29 -1.85
C TYR A 68 -9.39 -3.54 -2.05
N LEU A 69 -10.16 -3.85 -3.11
CA LEU A 69 -11.41 -3.18 -3.43
C LEU A 69 -12.53 -3.46 -2.42
N LEU A 70 -12.55 -4.67 -1.85
CA LEU A 70 -13.50 -5.08 -0.81
C LEU A 70 -13.17 -4.48 0.56
N ASP A 71 -11.89 -4.47 0.94
CA ASP A 71 -11.39 -3.95 2.24
C ASP A 71 -11.50 -2.43 2.35
N THR A 72 -11.23 -1.70 1.25
CA THR A 72 -11.25 -0.23 1.26
C THR A 72 -12.68 0.30 1.25
N ALA A 73 -12.97 1.45 1.87
CA ALA A 73 -14.30 2.08 1.80
C ALA A 73 -14.61 2.71 0.43
N LYS A 74 -15.89 2.71 0.00
CA LYS A 74 -16.35 3.25 -1.30
C LYS A 74 -15.96 4.71 -1.53
N THR A 75 -15.96 5.52 -0.47
CA THR A 75 -15.63 6.96 -0.51
C THR A 75 -14.16 7.22 -0.84
N LYS A 76 -13.26 6.32 -0.43
CA LYS A 76 -11.80 6.47 -0.61
C LYS A 76 -11.32 5.98 -1.98
N LEU A 77 -12.18 5.29 -2.74
CA LEU A 77 -11.86 4.80 -4.08
C LEU A 77 -11.99 5.90 -5.13
N ASP A 78 -11.03 5.91 -6.06
CA ASP A 78 -11.12 6.65 -7.31
C ASP A 78 -12.36 6.21 -8.11
N PRO A 79 -12.99 7.10 -8.89
CA PRO A 79 -14.18 6.77 -9.66
C PRO A 79 -14.04 5.51 -10.55
N LYS A 80 -12.85 5.28 -11.13
CA LYS A 80 -12.61 4.07 -11.93
C LYS A 80 -12.71 2.80 -11.10
N LEU A 81 -12.13 2.81 -9.90
CA LEU A 81 -12.16 1.66 -8.99
C LEU A 81 -13.56 1.43 -8.41
N ARG A 82 -14.37 2.49 -8.23
CA ARG A 82 -15.77 2.36 -7.83
C ARG A 82 -16.60 1.58 -8.84
N ALA A 83 -16.36 1.77 -10.14
CA ALA A 83 -17.03 0.99 -11.18
C ALA A 83 -16.71 -0.50 -11.07
N TYR A 84 -15.43 -0.85 -10.89
CA TYR A 84 -15.00 -2.24 -10.70
C TYR A 84 -15.57 -2.85 -9.42
N ARG A 85 -15.60 -2.10 -8.32
CA ARG A 85 -16.22 -2.58 -7.08
C ARG A 85 -17.71 -2.89 -7.27
N ARG A 86 -18.47 -2.07 -7.99
CA ARG A 86 -19.88 -2.38 -8.28
C ARG A 86 -20.03 -3.68 -9.05
N THR A 87 -19.13 -3.97 -9.99
CA THR A 87 -19.14 -5.24 -10.72
C THR A 87 -18.76 -6.42 -9.83
N LEU A 88 -17.85 -6.22 -8.87
CA LEU A 88 -17.49 -7.24 -7.88
C LEU A 88 -18.64 -7.51 -6.90
N ASP A 89 -19.24 -6.47 -6.32
CA ASP A 89 -20.38 -6.60 -5.40
C ASP A 89 -21.52 -7.41 -6.04
N LYS A 90 -21.80 -7.19 -7.34
CA LYS A 90 -22.79 -7.97 -8.13
C LYS A 90 -22.36 -9.43 -8.30
N LYS A 91 -21.13 -9.69 -8.76
CA LYS A 91 -20.66 -11.07 -8.95
C LYS A 91 -20.60 -11.86 -7.64
N VAL A 92 -20.33 -11.19 -6.52
CA VAL A 92 -20.34 -11.79 -5.18
C VAL A 92 -21.76 -12.14 -4.76
N SER A 93 -22.77 -11.30 -5.04
CA SER A 93 -24.17 -11.64 -4.76
C SER A 93 -24.69 -12.79 -5.62
N ASP A 94 -24.20 -12.90 -6.86
CA ASP A 94 -24.58 -13.95 -7.81
C ASP A 94 -23.95 -15.32 -7.46
N GLY A 95 -23.17 -15.42 -6.38
CA GLY A 95 -22.68 -16.68 -5.81
C GLY A 95 -21.59 -17.40 -6.62
N ALA A 96 -21.01 -16.74 -7.63
CA ALA A 96 -20.18 -17.43 -8.62
C ALA A 96 -18.72 -17.68 -8.20
N VAL A 97 -18.18 -17.05 -7.15
CA VAL A 97 -16.76 -17.26 -6.75
C VAL A 97 -16.57 -17.02 -5.25
N SER A 98 -16.06 -18.01 -4.53
CA SER A 98 -15.60 -17.90 -3.15
C SER A 98 -14.29 -17.10 -3.11
N PRO A 99 -14.12 -16.12 -2.21
CA PRO A 99 -12.87 -15.40 -2.08
C PRO A 99 -11.81 -16.38 -1.61
N VAL A 100 -10.80 -16.63 -2.45
CA VAL A 100 -9.60 -17.37 -2.04
C VAL A 100 -8.99 -16.56 -0.89
N LYS A 101 -9.17 -17.07 0.33
CA LYS A 101 -8.56 -16.52 1.54
C LYS A 101 -7.06 -16.71 1.39
N PHE A 102 -6.36 -15.75 0.79
CA PHE A 102 -4.92 -15.67 0.99
C PHE A 102 -4.72 -15.20 2.43
N GLU A 103 -4.42 -16.14 3.32
CA GLU A 103 -4.18 -15.85 4.72
C GLU A 103 -3.21 -14.69 4.83
N LYS A 104 -3.65 -13.61 5.47
CA LYS A 104 -2.79 -12.55 5.94
C LYS A 104 -1.86 -13.17 6.97
N LYS A 105 -0.76 -13.80 6.53
CA LYS A 105 0.37 -14.06 7.42
C LYS A 105 0.83 -12.68 7.86
N ALA A 106 0.47 -12.31 9.08
CA ALA A 106 0.81 -11.04 9.66
C ALA A 106 2.32 -10.83 9.50
N MET A 107 2.74 -9.96 8.57
CA MET A 107 4.09 -9.43 8.62
C MET A 107 4.20 -8.72 9.97
N PRO A 108 5.14 -9.13 10.84
CA PRO A 108 5.23 -8.56 12.17
C PRO A 108 5.45 -7.06 12.01
N LYS A 109 4.46 -6.26 12.44
CA LYS A 109 4.66 -4.83 12.63
C LYS A 109 5.90 -4.71 13.48
N GLY A 110 6.93 -4.08 12.91
CA GLY A 110 8.28 -4.04 13.47
C GLY A 110 8.22 -3.96 14.98
N LYS A 111 8.75 -5.00 15.65
CA LYS A 111 9.11 -4.90 17.06
C LYS A 111 9.97 -3.65 17.14
N LYS A 112 9.41 -2.52 17.57
CA LYS A 112 10.21 -1.45 18.14
C LYS A 112 10.92 -2.14 19.28
N GLY A 113 12.17 -2.51 19.06
CA GLY A 113 12.94 -3.21 20.05
C GLY A 113 12.89 -2.36 21.30
N ASN A 114 12.25 -2.87 22.35
CA ASN A 114 12.21 -2.23 23.65
C ASN A 114 13.66 -2.22 24.13
N ILE A 115 14.43 -1.19 23.76
CA ILE A 115 15.80 -0.95 24.22
C ILE A 115 15.84 -1.06 25.76
N SER A 116 14.75 -0.63 26.40
CA SER A 116 14.45 -0.78 27.83
C SER A 116 14.49 -2.23 28.33
N ALA A 117 13.86 -3.20 27.65
CA ALA A 117 13.83 -4.59 28.11
C ALA A 117 15.20 -5.29 27.99
N ARG A 118 16.02 -4.92 26.99
CA ARG A 118 17.37 -5.46 26.81
C ARG A 118 18.37 -4.86 27.80
N LEU A 119 18.22 -3.58 28.15
CA LEU A 119 18.99 -2.92 29.21
C LEU A 119 18.65 -3.44 30.60
N LEU A 120 17.37 -3.71 30.88
CA LEU A 120 16.94 -4.30 32.15
C LEU A 120 17.44 -5.75 32.30
N LYS A 121 17.38 -6.57 31.24
CA LYS A 121 17.98 -7.91 31.25
C LYS A 121 19.50 -7.90 31.39
N LYS A 122 20.21 -6.96 30.74
CA LYS A 122 21.67 -6.79 30.92
C LYS A 122 22.03 -6.32 32.33
N LYS A 123 21.26 -5.41 32.93
CA LYS A 123 21.46 -4.98 34.33
C LYS A 123 21.23 -6.12 35.32
N ALA A 124 20.16 -6.91 35.14
CA ALA A 124 19.88 -8.06 35.98
C ALA A 124 20.95 -9.16 35.86
N ALA A 125 21.42 -9.45 34.64
CA ALA A 125 22.49 -10.43 34.42
C ALA A 125 23.83 -9.99 35.02
N LYS A 126 24.16 -8.69 34.96
CA LYS A 126 25.39 -8.16 35.59
C LYS A 126 25.30 -8.15 37.12
N ALA A 127 24.11 -7.97 37.70
CA ALA A 127 23.90 -8.06 39.15
C ALA A 127 23.98 -9.50 39.68
N ALA A 128 23.62 -10.50 38.87
CA ALA A 128 23.74 -11.91 39.25
C ALA A 128 25.19 -12.45 39.18
N ALA A 129 26.07 -11.84 38.38
CA ALA A 129 27.47 -12.23 38.24
C ALA A 129 28.42 -11.52 39.24
N ALA A 130 27.90 -10.71 40.15
CA ALA A 130 28.66 -9.92 41.14
C ALA A 130 28.45 -10.41 42.59
N LYS A 131 27.96 -11.64 42.76
CA LYS A 131 27.96 -12.41 44.01
C LYS A 131 28.69 -13.72 43.72
#